data_AF-A0A0K0EWE2-F1
#
_entry.id   AF-A0A0K0EWE2-F1
#
_cell.length_a   1.000
_cell.length_b   1.000
_cell.length_c   1.000
_cell.angle_alpha   90.00
_cell.angle_beta   90.00
_cell.angle_gamma   90.00
#
_symmetry.space_group_name_H-M   'P 1'
#
loop_
_entity.id
_entity.type
_entity.pdbx_description
1 polymer ?
#
loop_
_entity_poly.entity_id
_entity_poly.type
_entity_poly.pdbx_seq_one_letter_code
_entity_poly.pdbx_strand_id
1 'polypeptide(L)'
;MDFGLLSLPPEILAKIFSYITWNELVNVKLSARKFYFVTEKYLKDMQKPKLCRIKFLNGCFPDDYKDRIKITFSILITSANRIEDINEIEKELRLLPSELGQLNSFLQKVDLTLLNYLDFSLDNYTKVMQIFSDYFNNPNIMDSIHVDVTIFRKDPGNTLSFLQKIQKVKKLKLDLRFPYIKISRDFIIPVKNSLLELEIEESLNTAFINPRMINYFVENNPNLTSYYLCYEKFGPLKMVIETIAKAELSRRNNGCFHREIFIRIEYGTDEILFALIRYFYSEQFPYKSRYVQPGVILYKGKSKCPVCGEFDIIAIANY
;
A
#
# COMPACT_ATOMS: atom_id res chain seq x y z
N MET A 1 21.15 54.81 -2.01
CA MET A 1 19.80 54.27 -1.79
C MET A 1 19.93 52.78 -1.59
N ASP A 2 19.78 52.29 -0.36
CA ASP A 2 19.77 50.86 -0.09
C ASP A 2 18.39 50.28 -0.43
N PHE A 3 18.30 49.65 -1.59
CA PHE A 3 17.15 48.81 -1.93
C PHE A 3 17.25 47.49 -1.17
N GLY A 4 16.93 47.53 0.13
CA GLY A 4 16.89 46.33 0.96
C GLY A 4 15.76 45.40 0.50
N LEU A 5 15.99 44.08 0.51
CA LEU A 5 15.02 43.06 0.07
C LEU A 5 13.63 43.21 0.73
N LEU A 6 13.59 43.69 1.98
CA LEU A 6 12.35 43.96 2.73
C LEU A 6 11.49 45.08 2.13
N SER A 7 12.03 45.93 1.26
CA SER A 7 11.28 46.97 0.54
C SER A 7 10.44 46.42 -0.61
N LEU A 8 10.75 45.23 -1.11
CA LEU A 8 10.08 44.66 -2.27
C LEU A 8 8.61 44.28 -1.98
N PRO A 9 7.71 44.38 -2.96
CA PRO A 9 6.33 43.88 -2.82
C PRO A 9 6.29 42.36 -2.54
N PRO A 10 5.28 41.87 -1.78
CA PRO A 10 5.12 40.45 -1.47
C PRO A 10 5.15 39.53 -2.68
N GLU A 11 4.57 39.94 -3.80
CA GLU A 11 4.50 39.18 -5.05
C GLU A 11 5.89 39.00 -5.68
N ILE A 12 6.73 40.04 -5.62
CA ILE A 12 8.11 39.99 -6.10
C ILE A 12 8.94 39.08 -5.19
N LEU A 13 8.78 39.20 -3.87
CA LEU A 13 9.43 38.30 -2.91
C LEU A 13 9.00 36.85 -3.11
N ALA A 14 7.72 36.61 -3.37
CA ALA A 14 7.21 35.27 -3.64
C ALA A 14 7.88 34.67 -4.89
N LYS A 15 8.01 35.47 -5.95
CA LYS A 15 8.70 35.05 -7.18
C LYS A 15 10.17 34.75 -6.92
N ILE A 16 10.88 35.56 -6.13
CA ILE A 16 12.28 35.30 -5.76
C ILE A 16 12.38 34.01 -4.94
N PHE A 17 11.55 33.86 -3.91
CA PHE A 17 11.56 32.70 -3.01
C PHE A 17 11.15 31.40 -3.71
N SER A 18 10.39 31.45 -4.82
CA SER A 18 10.07 30.26 -5.62
C SER A 18 11.30 29.54 -6.21
N TYR A 19 12.43 30.25 -6.32
CA TYR A 19 13.70 29.68 -6.79
C TYR A 19 14.58 29.12 -5.66
N ILE A 20 14.20 29.33 -4.40
CA ILE A 20 14.96 28.84 -3.24
C ILE A 20 14.53 27.41 -2.92
N THR A 21 15.50 26.56 -2.57
CA THR A 21 15.19 25.17 -2.20
C THR A 21 14.36 25.10 -0.91
N TRP A 22 13.52 24.07 -0.79
CA TRP A 22 12.60 23.96 0.34
C TRP A 22 13.31 23.94 1.70
N ASN A 23 14.52 23.37 1.77
CA ASN A 23 15.33 23.28 2.98
C ASN A 23 15.95 24.65 3.34
N GLU A 24 16.36 25.44 2.35
CA GLU A 24 16.86 26.81 2.57
C GLU A 24 15.72 27.78 2.92
N LEU A 25 14.51 27.55 2.40
CA LEU A 25 13.33 28.35 2.74
C LEU A 25 13.03 28.36 4.24
N VAL A 26 13.46 27.34 4.99
CA VAL A 26 13.36 27.35 6.46
C VAL A 26 14.15 28.51 7.06
N ASN A 27 15.37 28.75 6.58
CA ASN A 27 16.20 29.87 7.05
C ASN A 27 15.61 31.23 6.64
N VAL A 28 15.05 31.32 5.43
CA VAL A 28 14.36 32.52 4.94
C VAL A 28 13.16 32.89 5.83
N LYS A 29 12.41 31.89 6.30
CA LYS A 29 11.29 32.11 7.22
C LYS A 29 11.74 32.69 8.57
N LEU A 30 12.89 32.25 9.06
CA LEU A 30 13.41 32.65 10.37
C LEU A 30 14.04 34.05 10.36
N SER A 31 14.43 34.57 9.19
CA SER A 31 15.16 35.84 9.13
C SER A 31 14.30 37.09 9.28
N ALA A 32 13.01 37.05 8.90
CA ALA A 32 12.10 38.19 9.03
C ALA A 32 10.61 37.83 9.02
N ARG A 33 9.79 38.56 9.79
CA ARG A 33 8.32 38.39 9.82
C ARG A 33 7.66 38.55 8.45
N LYS A 34 8.15 39.49 7.62
CA LYS A 34 7.63 39.69 6.25
C LYS A 34 7.90 38.47 5.37
N PHE A 35 9.07 37.85 5.50
CA PHE A 35 9.40 36.66 4.72
C PHE A 35 8.58 35.45 5.17
N TYR A 36 8.41 35.26 6.49
CA TYR A 36 7.47 34.27 7.01
C TYR A 36 6.07 34.45 6.40
N PHE A 37 5.52 35.67 6.42
CA PHE A 37 4.22 35.95 5.81
C PHE A 37 4.16 35.61 4.32
N VAL A 38 5.16 36.03 3.54
CA VAL A 38 5.22 35.75 2.10
C VAL A 38 5.27 34.25 1.84
N THR A 39 6.15 33.52 2.52
CA THR A 39 6.30 32.07 2.29
C THR A 39 5.05 31.26 2.67
N GLU A 40 4.31 31.66 3.72
CA GLU A 40 3.05 30.98 4.08
C GLU A 40 1.89 31.41 3.15
N LYS A 41 1.78 32.69 2.77
CA LYS A 41 0.72 33.19 1.89
C LYS A 41 0.83 32.64 0.46
N TYR A 42 2.06 32.54 -0.06
CA TYR A 42 2.34 32.09 -1.43
C TYR A 42 2.91 30.65 -1.45
N LEU A 43 2.54 29.82 -0.47
CA LEU A 43 3.04 28.44 -0.32
C LEU A 43 2.90 27.59 -1.59
N LYS A 44 1.85 27.79 -2.38
CA LYS A 44 1.61 27.09 -3.65
C LYS A 44 2.69 27.36 -4.70
N ASP A 45 3.35 28.51 -4.60
CA ASP A 45 4.38 28.97 -5.55
C ASP A 45 5.79 28.61 -5.06
N MET A 46 5.92 28.05 -3.85
CA MET A 46 7.20 27.66 -3.24
C MET A 46 7.57 26.21 -3.60
N GLN A 47 8.87 25.91 -3.59
CA GLN A 47 9.33 24.53 -3.62
C GLN A 47 8.88 23.80 -2.34
N LYS A 48 8.44 22.54 -2.51
CA LYS A 48 8.00 21.68 -1.41
C LYS A 48 8.92 20.47 -1.26
N PRO A 49 9.15 19.98 -0.03
CA PRO A 49 9.81 18.70 0.18
C PRO A 49 9.03 17.57 -0.48
N LYS A 50 9.75 16.72 -1.21
CA LYS A 50 9.17 15.55 -1.89
C LYS A 50 9.24 14.33 -0.96
N LEU A 51 8.09 13.77 -0.62
CA LEU A 51 8.03 12.56 0.21
C LEU A 51 8.24 11.33 -0.66
N CYS A 52 9.11 10.41 -0.22
CA CYS A 52 9.22 9.07 -0.83
C CYS A 52 8.48 8.00 -0.04
N ARG A 53 8.36 8.17 1.27
CA ARG A 53 7.65 7.24 2.17
C ARG A 53 6.77 7.99 3.16
N ILE A 54 5.61 7.44 3.46
CA ILE A 54 4.77 7.89 4.57
C ILE A 54 4.09 6.70 5.23
N LYS A 55 4.07 6.68 6.56
CA LYS A 55 3.38 5.68 7.37
C LYS A 55 2.48 6.38 8.37
N PHE A 56 1.27 5.86 8.54
CA PHE A 56 0.30 6.29 9.54
C PHE A 56 0.09 5.13 10.50
N LEU A 57 0.44 5.33 11.77
CA LEU A 57 0.51 4.28 12.78
C LEU A 57 -0.33 4.67 14.00
N ASN A 58 -0.96 3.68 14.64
CA ASN A 58 -1.47 3.83 15.99
C ASN A 58 -0.30 4.09 16.95
N GLY A 59 -0.30 5.25 17.58
CA GLY A 59 0.65 5.60 18.63
C GLY A 59 0.11 5.17 19.98
N CYS A 60 0.54 4.00 20.46
CA CYS A 60 0.42 3.63 21.86
C CYS A 60 1.62 4.17 22.62
N PHE A 61 1.43 5.21 23.43
CA PHE A 61 2.48 5.78 24.25
C PHE A 61 2.20 5.49 25.74
N PRO A 62 3.15 4.90 26.48
CA PRO A 62 2.97 4.55 27.89
C PRO A 62 2.65 5.76 28.79
N ASP A 63 3.10 6.95 28.38
CA ASP A 63 3.25 8.09 29.29
C ASP A 63 1.99 8.95 29.46
N ASP A 64 0.99 8.87 28.58
CA ASP A 64 -0.22 9.70 28.69
C ASP A 64 -1.57 8.98 28.46
N TYR A 65 -1.56 7.68 28.16
CA TYR A 65 -2.75 6.87 27.82
C TYR A 65 -3.64 7.48 26.71
N LYS A 66 -3.15 8.48 25.96
CA LYS A 66 -3.90 9.08 24.87
C LYS A 66 -3.51 8.39 23.58
N ASP A 67 -4.51 7.82 22.92
CA ASP A 67 -4.35 7.34 21.57
C ASP A 67 -3.92 8.51 20.68
N ARG A 68 -2.69 8.44 20.17
CA ARG A 68 -2.14 9.42 19.23
C ARG A 68 -2.00 8.75 17.88
N ILE A 69 -2.11 9.54 16.82
CA ILE A 69 -1.77 9.11 15.47
C ILE A 69 -0.30 9.49 15.26
N LYS A 70 0.55 8.49 15.03
CA LYS A 70 1.96 8.67 14.70
C LYS A 70 2.11 8.64 13.18
N ILE A 71 2.70 9.69 12.62
CA ILE A 71 2.97 9.80 11.18
C ILE A 71 4.48 9.83 11.02
N THR A 72 5.05 8.82 10.38
CA THR A 72 6.47 8.83 10.00
C THR A 72 6.59 9.04 8.50
N PHE A 73 7.58 9.80 8.07
CA PHE A 73 7.78 10.08 6.66
C PHE A 73 9.24 10.32 6.33
N SER A 74 9.60 10.04 5.08
CA SER A 74 10.95 10.21 4.54
C SER A 74 10.92 11.24 3.42
N ILE A 75 11.82 12.21 3.49
CA ILE A 75 12.00 13.23 2.44
C ILE A 75 13.25 12.88 1.64
N LEU A 76 13.13 12.89 0.31
CA LEU A 76 14.29 12.80 -0.57
C LEU A 76 15.01 14.15 -0.63
N ILE A 77 16.30 14.14 -0.29
CA ILE A 77 17.19 15.28 -0.52
C ILE A 77 18.06 14.97 -1.73
N THR A 78 17.88 15.77 -2.78
CA THR A 78 18.78 15.77 -3.93
C THR A 78 19.75 16.91 -3.73
N SER A 79 21.05 16.60 -3.61
CA SER A 79 22.06 17.65 -3.61
C SER A 79 22.09 18.27 -5.01
N ALA A 80 22.16 19.60 -5.09
CA ALA A 80 22.10 20.33 -6.36
C ALA A 80 23.25 19.96 -7.34
N ASN A 81 24.28 19.25 -6.88
CA ASN A 81 25.53 19.03 -7.63
C ASN A 81 25.97 17.57 -7.79
N ARG A 82 25.28 16.57 -7.23
CA ARG A 82 25.62 15.14 -7.45
C ARG A 82 24.37 14.27 -7.48
N ILE A 83 24.19 13.57 -8.61
CA ILE A 83 23.10 12.62 -8.88
C ILE A 83 23.16 11.40 -7.93
N GLU A 84 24.29 11.19 -7.24
CA GLU A 84 24.59 9.94 -6.52
C GLU A 84 24.28 9.96 -5.01
N ASP A 85 24.08 11.13 -4.39
CA ASP A 85 23.81 11.22 -2.95
C ASP A 85 22.31 11.42 -2.66
N ILE A 86 21.52 10.35 -2.82
CA ILE A 86 20.12 10.34 -2.37
C ILE A 86 20.12 10.06 -0.87
N ASN A 87 20.05 11.14 -0.07
CA ASN A 87 19.85 11.02 1.36
C ASN A 87 18.35 11.07 1.68
N GLU A 88 17.90 10.12 2.50
CA GLU A 88 16.54 10.11 3.06
C GLU A 88 16.60 10.66 4.49
N ILE A 89 15.84 11.72 4.77
CA ILE A 89 15.65 12.19 6.14
C ILE A 89 14.31 11.67 6.65
N GLU A 90 14.36 10.87 7.70
CA GLU A 90 13.17 10.45 8.44
C GLU A 90 12.71 11.53 9.41
N LYS A 91 11.41 11.76 9.45
CA LYS A 91 10.75 12.69 10.36
C LYS A 91 9.48 12.06 10.91
N GLU A 92 9.03 12.62 12.03
CA GLU A 92 7.84 12.16 12.73
C GLU A 92 6.94 13.34 13.08
N LEU A 93 5.63 13.14 12.95
CA LEU A 93 4.59 14.02 13.45
C LEU A 93 3.65 13.19 14.34
N ARG A 94 3.28 13.73 15.50
CA ARG A 94 2.31 13.10 16.40
C ARG A 94 1.10 14.00 16.51
N LEU A 95 -0.08 13.44 16.26
CA LEU A 95 -1.34 14.18 16.29
C LEU A 95 -2.30 13.51 17.26
N LEU A 96 -3.00 14.32 18.05
CA LEU A 96 -4.23 13.87 18.69
C LEU A 96 -5.36 13.75 17.66
N PRO A 97 -6.39 12.92 17.90
CA PRO A 97 -7.55 12.84 17.01
C PRO A 97 -8.29 14.18 16.81
N SER A 98 -8.22 15.09 17.79
CA SER A 98 -8.75 16.46 17.69
C SER A 98 -7.89 17.37 16.80
N GLU A 99 -6.65 17.00 16.50
CA GLU A 99 -5.66 17.79 15.77
C GLU A 99 -5.55 17.38 14.30
N LEU A 100 -6.51 16.62 13.76
CA LEU A 100 -6.51 16.20 12.36
C LEU A 100 -6.48 17.37 11.36
N GLY A 101 -6.85 18.59 11.77
CA GLY A 101 -6.62 19.79 10.98
C GLY A 101 -5.14 20.08 10.69
N GLN A 102 -4.24 19.68 11.58
CA GLN A 102 -2.79 19.80 11.38
C GLN A 102 -2.28 18.86 10.28
N LEU A 103 -2.89 17.68 10.11
CA LEU A 103 -2.58 16.78 9.00
C LEU A 103 -2.86 17.45 7.65
N ASN A 104 -3.98 18.16 7.54
CA ASN A 104 -4.33 18.90 6.34
C ASN A 104 -3.26 19.97 6.02
N SER A 105 -2.89 20.77 7.03
CA SER A 105 -1.83 21.77 6.92
C SER A 105 -0.47 21.18 6.55
N PHE A 106 -0.15 19.98 7.05
CA PHE A 106 1.07 19.25 6.69
C PHE A 106 1.04 18.80 5.23
N LEU A 107 -0.04 18.15 4.79
CA LEU A 107 -0.16 17.64 3.41
C LEU A 107 -0.13 18.76 2.36
N GLN A 108 -0.60 19.96 2.69
CA GLN A 108 -0.46 21.14 1.82
C GLN A 108 0.99 21.60 1.63
N LYS A 109 1.87 21.31 2.59
CA LYS A 109 3.27 21.75 2.63
C LYS A 109 4.25 20.76 1.99
N VAL A 110 3.78 19.59 1.57
CA VAL A 110 4.61 18.54 0.96
C VAL A 110 4.20 18.28 -0.48
N ASP A 111 5.10 17.65 -1.24
CA ASP A 111 4.87 17.14 -2.58
C ASP A 111 4.87 15.60 -2.54
N LEU A 112 3.78 14.98 -3.00
CA LEU A 112 3.58 13.52 -3.00
C LEU A 112 3.90 12.89 -4.36
N THR A 113 4.40 13.63 -5.34
CA THR A 113 4.68 13.13 -6.70
C THR A 113 5.69 11.98 -6.73
N LEU A 114 6.62 11.93 -5.78
CA LEU A 114 7.63 10.87 -5.64
C LEU A 114 7.26 9.83 -4.57
N LEU A 115 6.04 9.86 -4.05
CA LEU A 115 5.62 8.92 -3.02
C LEU A 115 5.63 7.50 -3.60
N ASN A 116 6.40 6.63 -2.98
CA ASN A 116 6.66 5.28 -3.49
C ASN A 116 6.26 4.19 -2.50
N TYR A 117 6.24 4.52 -1.21
CA TYR A 117 5.81 3.65 -0.14
C TYR A 117 4.74 4.35 0.71
N LEU A 118 3.62 3.66 0.92
CA LEU A 118 2.51 4.14 1.75
C LEU A 118 2.03 3.01 2.66
N ASP A 119 1.83 3.35 3.93
CA ASP A 119 1.46 2.39 4.96
C ASP A 119 0.43 3.02 5.90
N PHE A 120 -0.72 2.37 6.02
CA PHE A 120 -1.70 2.66 7.04
C PHE A 120 -1.78 1.45 7.96
N SER A 121 -1.41 1.62 9.23
CA SER A 121 -1.68 0.67 10.32
C SER A 121 -2.44 1.44 11.40
N LEU A 122 -3.76 1.54 11.22
CA LEU A 122 -4.64 2.43 11.98
C LEU A 122 -5.89 1.71 12.47
N ASP A 123 -6.21 1.90 13.75
CA ASP A 123 -7.40 1.34 14.40
C ASP A 123 -8.44 2.44 14.53
N ASN A 124 -9.62 2.25 13.92
CA ASN A 124 -10.73 3.19 14.00
C ASN A 124 -10.45 4.66 13.54
N TYR A 125 -9.23 5.01 13.08
CA TYR A 125 -8.82 6.34 12.62
C TYR A 125 -9.02 6.54 11.11
N THR A 126 -10.13 6.04 10.56
CA THR A 126 -10.40 6.08 9.12
C THR A 126 -10.49 7.50 8.53
N LYS A 127 -10.72 8.52 9.36
CA LYS A 127 -10.68 9.94 8.93
C LYS A 127 -9.29 10.38 8.47
N VAL A 128 -8.21 9.78 8.98
CA VAL A 128 -6.84 10.03 8.51
C VAL A 128 -6.72 9.61 7.05
N MET A 129 -7.26 8.43 6.70
CA MET A 129 -7.28 7.93 5.32
C MET A 129 -8.10 8.84 4.41
N GLN A 130 -9.25 9.35 4.87
CA GLN A 130 -10.05 10.31 4.13
C GLN A 130 -9.24 11.58 3.80
N ILE A 131 -8.63 12.20 4.81
CA ILE A 131 -7.83 13.42 4.62
C ILE A 131 -6.67 13.15 3.67
N PHE A 132 -5.92 12.06 3.85
CA PHE A 132 -4.81 11.72 2.96
C PHE A 132 -5.29 11.44 1.53
N SER A 133 -6.41 10.72 1.38
CA SER A 133 -7.02 10.38 0.10
C SER A 133 -7.33 11.61 -0.74
N ASP A 134 -7.70 12.75 -0.13
CA ASP A 134 -7.96 14.00 -0.84
C ASP A 134 -6.72 14.60 -1.52
N TYR A 135 -5.53 14.28 -1.01
CA TYR A 135 -4.24 14.70 -1.57
C TYR A 135 -3.58 13.60 -2.43
N PHE A 136 -4.05 12.36 -2.31
CA PHE A 136 -3.46 11.21 -2.97
C PHE A 136 -3.87 11.14 -4.44
N ASN A 137 -3.05 11.77 -5.29
CA ASN A 137 -3.15 11.70 -6.75
C ASN A 137 -1.78 11.32 -7.31
N ASN A 138 -1.41 10.03 -7.21
CA ASN A 138 -0.12 9.56 -7.70
C ASN A 138 -0.23 9.00 -9.13
N PRO A 139 0.36 9.66 -10.15
CA PRO A 139 0.35 9.14 -11.51
C PRO A 139 1.33 7.97 -11.71
N ASN A 140 2.31 7.84 -10.81
CA ASN A 140 3.40 6.88 -10.88
C ASN A 140 2.98 5.52 -10.30
N ILE A 141 3.72 4.48 -10.70
CA ILE A 141 3.56 3.14 -10.10
C ILE A 141 4.28 3.16 -8.76
N MET A 142 3.55 2.97 -7.68
CA MET A 142 4.13 2.84 -6.34
C MET A 142 4.75 1.46 -6.16
N ASP A 143 5.86 1.38 -5.43
CA ASP A 143 6.48 0.12 -5.10
C ASP A 143 5.64 -0.67 -4.10
N SER A 144 5.07 -0.02 -3.08
CA SER A 144 4.28 -0.71 -2.06
C SER A 144 3.20 0.14 -1.43
N ILE A 145 2.02 -0.45 -1.26
CA ILE A 145 0.94 0.07 -0.42
C ILE A 145 0.55 -1.01 0.58
N HIS A 146 0.59 -0.66 1.85
CA HIS A 146 0.14 -1.48 2.97
C HIS A 146 -1.08 -0.84 3.63
N VAL A 147 -2.15 -1.62 3.78
CA VAL A 147 -3.35 -1.21 4.48
C VAL A 147 -3.70 -2.25 5.54
N ASP A 148 -3.32 -1.96 6.77
CA ASP A 148 -3.70 -2.63 8.01
C ASP A 148 -4.72 -1.74 8.75
N VAL A 149 -5.97 -2.19 8.78
CA VAL A 149 -7.05 -1.44 9.41
C VAL A 149 -7.98 -2.38 10.15
N THR A 150 -8.14 -2.10 11.44
CA THR A 150 -9.16 -2.74 12.26
C THR A 150 -10.32 -1.76 12.55
N ILE A 151 -11.54 -2.14 12.17
CA ILE A 151 -12.77 -1.34 12.39
C ILE A 151 -13.82 -2.18 13.12
N PHE A 152 -14.05 -1.87 14.40
CA PHE A 152 -15.03 -2.60 15.21
C PHE A 152 -16.44 -2.00 15.21
N ARG A 153 -16.56 -0.68 15.09
CA ARG A 153 -17.83 0.05 15.32
C ARG A 153 -18.13 1.18 14.34
N LYS A 154 -17.21 1.48 13.43
CA LYS A 154 -17.34 2.62 12.50
C LYS A 154 -17.64 2.12 11.08
N ASP A 155 -18.11 3.05 10.25
CA ASP A 155 -18.28 2.84 8.82
C ASP A 155 -16.91 2.66 8.14
N PRO A 156 -16.68 1.58 7.36
CA PRO A 156 -15.46 1.39 6.58
C PRO A 156 -15.40 2.31 5.35
N GLY A 157 -16.44 3.11 5.07
CA GLY A 157 -16.57 3.96 3.88
C GLY A 157 -15.32 4.75 3.51
N ASN A 158 -14.63 5.35 4.48
CA ASN A 158 -13.38 6.08 4.23
C ASN A 158 -12.23 5.17 3.77
N THR A 159 -12.08 3.99 4.38
CA THR A 159 -11.10 2.98 3.97
C THR A 159 -11.43 2.44 2.58
N LEU A 160 -12.70 2.09 2.33
CA LEU A 160 -13.15 1.62 1.02
C LEU A 160 -12.95 2.67 -0.08
N SER A 161 -13.26 3.93 0.21
CA SER A 161 -13.05 5.05 -0.71
C SER A 161 -11.58 5.26 -1.04
N PHE A 162 -10.68 5.08 -0.06
CA PHE A 162 -9.24 5.12 -0.31
C PHE A 162 -8.78 3.94 -1.17
N LEU A 163 -9.20 2.71 -0.84
CA LEU A 163 -8.87 1.52 -1.63
C LEU A 163 -9.29 1.65 -3.11
N GLN A 164 -10.41 2.31 -3.39
CA GLN A 164 -10.86 2.60 -4.76
C GLN A 164 -9.94 3.56 -5.54
N LYS A 165 -9.08 4.34 -4.86
CA LYS A 165 -8.09 5.21 -5.52
C LYS A 165 -6.79 4.48 -5.85
N ILE A 166 -6.59 3.26 -5.34
CA ILE A 166 -5.38 2.48 -5.62
C ILE A 166 -5.50 1.87 -7.02
N GLN A 167 -4.71 2.38 -7.97
CA GLN A 167 -4.74 1.93 -9.36
C GLN A 167 -3.43 1.34 -9.87
N LYS A 168 -2.28 1.83 -9.36
CA LYS A 168 -0.94 1.48 -9.85
C LYS A 168 0.02 1.19 -8.70
N VAL A 169 0.25 -0.09 -8.42
CA VAL A 169 1.14 -0.51 -7.33
C VAL A 169 1.76 -1.87 -7.65
N LYS A 170 3.05 -2.06 -7.32
CA LYS A 170 3.75 -3.34 -7.49
C LYS A 170 3.41 -4.33 -6.39
N LYS A 171 3.35 -3.87 -5.14
CA LYS A 171 3.03 -4.70 -3.97
C LYS A 171 1.83 -4.14 -3.21
N LEU A 172 0.78 -4.94 -3.06
CA LEU A 172 -0.39 -4.56 -2.28
C LEU A 172 -0.55 -5.52 -1.10
N LYS A 173 -0.46 -4.98 0.12
CA LYS A 173 -0.73 -5.71 1.35
C LYS A 173 -2.04 -5.22 1.97
N LEU A 174 -2.94 -6.15 2.24
CA LEU A 174 -4.26 -5.90 2.83
C LEU A 174 -4.42 -6.74 4.09
N ASP A 175 -4.40 -6.11 5.26
CA ASP A 175 -4.83 -6.68 6.54
C ASP A 175 -6.09 -5.92 6.97
N LEU A 176 -7.24 -6.48 6.64
CA LEU A 176 -8.53 -5.77 6.79
C LEU A 176 -9.42 -6.53 7.76
N ARG A 177 -9.63 -5.94 8.94
CA ARG A 177 -10.39 -6.56 10.02
C ARG A 177 -11.66 -5.77 10.27
N PHE A 178 -12.76 -6.26 9.70
CA PHE A 178 -14.08 -5.63 9.72
C PHE A 178 -15.12 -6.53 10.39
N PRO A 179 -14.94 -6.90 11.67
CA PRO A 179 -15.87 -7.79 12.35
C PRO A 179 -17.28 -7.21 12.31
N TYR A 180 -18.25 -8.03 11.92
CA TYR A 180 -19.68 -7.70 11.85
C TYR A 180 -20.10 -6.71 10.75
N ILE A 181 -19.19 -6.25 9.90
CA ILE A 181 -19.51 -5.33 8.80
C ILE A 181 -19.68 -6.10 7.50
N LYS A 182 -20.85 -5.99 6.88
CA LYS A 182 -21.11 -6.56 5.56
C LYS A 182 -20.66 -5.60 4.48
N ILE A 183 -19.58 -5.93 3.79
CA ILE A 183 -19.12 -5.19 2.62
C ILE A 183 -19.73 -5.80 1.37
N SER A 184 -20.02 -4.96 0.38
CA SER A 184 -20.54 -5.44 -0.90
C SER A 184 -19.56 -6.43 -1.53
N ARG A 185 -20.09 -7.58 -1.97
CA ARG A 185 -19.32 -8.59 -2.73
C ARG A 185 -18.84 -8.08 -4.09
N ASP A 186 -19.44 -6.99 -4.56
CA ASP A 186 -19.11 -6.36 -5.84
C ASP A 186 -18.02 -5.29 -5.71
N PHE A 187 -17.53 -5.03 -4.49
CA PHE A 187 -16.42 -4.12 -4.28
C PHE A 187 -15.14 -4.66 -4.91
N ILE A 188 -14.43 -3.80 -5.64
CA ILE A 188 -13.18 -4.12 -6.31
C ILE A 188 -12.16 -3.02 -6.03
N ILE A 189 -10.93 -3.41 -5.77
CA ILE A 189 -9.77 -2.52 -5.70
C ILE A 189 -9.18 -2.46 -7.13
N PRO A 190 -9.22 -1.31 -7.81
CA PRO A 190 -9.00 -1.23 -9.27
C PRO A 190 -7.52 -1.23 -9.68
N VAL A 191 -6.70 -2.09 -9.08
CA VAL A 191 -5.29 -2.27 -9.44
C VAL A 191 -5.15 -3.10 -10.70
N LYS A 192 -4.53 -2.51 -11.73
CA LYS A 192 -4.33 -3.16 -13.03
C LYS A 192 -2.92 -2.93 -13.58
N ASN A 193 -2.44 -3.88 -14.37
CA ASN A 193 -1.19 -3.85 -15.15
C ASN A 193 0.07 -3.47 -14.35
N SER A 194 0.07 -3.62 -13.03
CA SER A 194 1.18 -3.18 -12.19
C SER A 194 1.50 -4.11 -11.02
N LEU A 195 0.53 -4.90 -10.56
CA LEU A 195 0.70 -5.77 -9.41
C LEU A 195 1.63 -6.95 -9.72
N LEU A 196 2.62 -7.14 -8.86
CA LEU A 196 3.59 -8.24 -8.87
C LEU A 196 3.39 -9.17 -7.67
N GLU A 197 2.99 -8.58 -6.53
CA GLU A 197 2.82 -9.26 -5.25
C GLU A 197 1.53 -8.81 -4.57
N LEU A 198 0.74 -9.79 -4.13
CA LEU A 198 -0.50 -9.59 -3.39
C LEU A 198 -0.41 -10.30 -2.04
N GLU A 199 -0.50 -9.52 -0.96
CA GLU A 199 -0.57 -10.04 0.40
C GLU A 199 -1.95 -9.76 0.99
N ILE A 200 -2.58 -10.81 1.51
CA ILE A 200 -3.91 -10.78 2.08
C ILE A 200 -3.87 -11.46 3.43
N GLU A 201 -4.30 -10.73 4.45
CA GLU A 201 -4.58 -11.22 5.78
C GLU A 201 -6.07 -10.96 6.10
N GLU A 202 -6.81 -12.03 6.40
CA GLU A 202 -8.18 -11.93 6.89
C GLU A 202 -8.35 -12.74 8.18
N SER A 203 -8.77 -12.04 9.24
CA SER A 203 -9.06 -12.60 10.57
C SER A 203 -10.43 -12.15 11.10
N LEU A 204 -10.81 -12.64 12.29
CA LEU A 204 -11.97 -12.17 13.06
C LEU A 204 -13.32 -12.28 12.33
N ASN A 205 -13.49 -13.32 11.51
CA ASN A 205 -14.69 -13.58 10.69
C ASN A 205 -14.97 -12.52 9.60
N THR A 206 -13.95 -11.78 9.18
CA THR A 206 -14.06 -10.93 7.99
C THR A 206 -14.13 -11.80 6.73
N ALA A 207 -14.94 -11.38 5.75
CA ALA A 207 -15.06 -12.01 4.44
C ALA A 207 -15.13 -10.93 3.35
N PHE A 208 -14.16 -10.02 3.41
CA PHE A 208 -14.01 -8.91 2.48
C PHE A 208 -13.45 -9.40 1.15
N ILE A 209 -12.41 -10.23 1.20
CA ILE A 209 -11.83 -10.84 0.01
C ILE A 209 -12.73 -11.97 -0.46
N ASN A 210 -13.00 -11.98 -1.76
CA ASN A 210 -13.93 -12.91 -2.38
C ASN A 210 -13.44 -13.32 -3.78
N PRO A 211 -14.02 -14.37 -4.39
CA PRO A 211 -13.54 -14.87 -5.68
C PRO A 211 -13.52 -13.82 -6.79
N ARG A 212 -14.51 -12.90 -6.80
CA ARG A 212 -14.61 -11.86 -7.83
C ARG A 212 -13.43 -10.90 -7.76
N MET A 213 -13.04 -10.50 -6.55
CA MET A 213 -11.89 -9.62 -6.34
C MET A 213 -10.57 -10.30 -6.73
N ILE A 214 -10.38 -11.56 -6.34
CA ILE A 214 -9.19 -12.34 -6.70
C ILE A 214 -9.09 -12.52 -8.21
N ASN A 215 -10.18 -12.94 -8.87
CA ASN A 215 -10.22 -13.04 -10.33
C ASN A 215 -9.84 -11.72 -11.00
N TYR A 216 -10.38 -10.60 -10.50
CA TYR A 216 -10.04 -9.28 -11.03
C TYR A 216 -8.52 -9.00 -10.93
N PHE A 217 -7.90 -9.25 -9.77
CA PHE A 217 -6.46 -9.04 -9.62
C PHE A 217 -5.64 -9.90 -10.56
N VAL A 218 -5.99 -11.18 -10.67
CA VAL A 218 -5.32 -12.15 -11.54
C VAL A 218 -5.47 -11.69 -13.00
N GLU A 219 -6.69 -11.61 -13.52
CA GLU A 219 -6.94 -11.28 -14.93
C GLU A 219 -6.36 -9.93 -15.37
N ASN A 220 -6.35 -8.93 -14.49
CA ASN A 220 -5.88 -7.57 -14.81
C ASN A 220 -4.41 -7.32 -14.48
N ASN A 221 -3.68 -8.28 -13.92
CA ASN A 221 -2.25 -8.12 -13.62
C ASN A 221 -1.45 -9.30 -14.18
N PRO A 222 -1.03 -9.21 -15.47
CA PRO A 222 -0.31 -10.27 -16.15
C PRO A 222 1.05 -10.61 -15.54
N ASN A 223 1.59 -9.77 -14.65
CA ASN A 223 2.87 -9.98 -13.96
C ASN A 223 2.71 -10.38 -12.49
N LEU A 224 1.48 -10.55 -11.99
CA LEU A 224 1.24 -11.06 -10.64
C LEU A 224 1.67 -12.52 -10.56
N THR A 225 2.65 -12.81 -9.71
CA THR A 225 3.21 -14.16 -9.54
C THR A 225 3.40 -14.55 -8.08
N SER A 226 3.38 -13.59 -7.14
CA SER A 226 3.59 -13.84 -5.72
C SER A 226 2.35 -13.52 -4.91
N TYR A 227 1.93 -14.49 -4.09
CA TYR A 227 0.79 -14.37 -3.20
C TYR A 227 1.23 -14.73 -1.79
N TYR A 228 0.84 -13.91 -0.82
CA TYR A 228 0.95 -14.22 0.60
C TYR A 228 -0.44 -14.23 1.21
N LEU A 229 -0.83 -15.35 1.80
CA LEU A 229 -2.19 -15.58 2.29
C LEU A 229 -2.13 -15.98 3.76
N CYS A 230 -2.67 -15.13 4.64
CA CYS A 230 -2.83 -15.42 6.06
C CYS A 230 -4.33 -15.52 6.41
N TYR A 231 -4.74 -16.70 6.85
CA TYR A 231 -6.14 -17.02 7.11
C TYR A 231 -6.30 -17.92 8.32
N GLU A 232 -7.26 -17.59 9.20
CA GLU A 232 -7.61 -18.40 10.37
C GLU A 232 -8.48 -19.62 10.03
N LYS A 233 -9.02 -19.71 8.81
CA LYS A 233 -9.98 -20.75 8.42
C LYS A 233 -9.65 -21.37 7.06
N PHE A 234 -9.72 -22.70 7.01
CA PHE A 234 -9.49 -23.48 5.79
C PHE A 234 -10.42 -23.11 4.63
N GLY A 235 -11.72 -22.89 4.88
CA GLY A 235 -12.71 -22.62 3.83
C GLY A 235 -12.37 -21.40 2.96
N PRO A 236 -12.26 -20.18 3.54
CA PRO A 236 -11.85 -18.99 2.81
C PRO A 236 -10.49 -19.11 2.13
N LEU A 237 -9.49 -19.66 2.82
CA LEU A 237 -8.16 -19.88 2.26
C LEU A 237 -8.19 -20.79 1.02
N LYS A 238 -8.90 -21.93 1.11
CA LYS A 238 -9.11 -22.85 -0.02
C LYS A 238 -9.79 -22.13 -1.18
N MET A 239 -10.82 -21.32 -0.90
CA MET A 239 -11.54 -20.55 -1.92
C MET A 239 -10.61 -19.60 -2.67
N VAL A 240 -9.73 -18.87 -1.97
CA VAL A 240 -8.79 -17.94 -2.60
C VAL A 240 -7.78 -18.71 -3.46
N ILE A 241 -7.18 -19.78 -2.93
CA ILE A 241 -6.22 -20.60 -3.67
C ILE A 241 -6.87 -21.21 -4.92
N GLU A 242 -8.09 -21.73 -4.81
CA GLU A 242 -8.85 -22.25 -5.95
C GLU A 242 -9.09 -21.20 -7.02
N THR A 243 -9.42 -19.99 -6.59
CA THR A 243 -9.71 -18.88 -7.49
C THR A 243 -8.44 -18.47 -8.23
N ILE A 244 -7.32 -18.32 -7.51
CA ILE A 244 -5.99 -18.04 -8.12
C ILE A 244 -5.65 -19.14 -9.12
N ALA A 245 -5.72 -20.42 -8.70
CA ALA A 245 -5.39 -21.54 -9.55
C ALA A 245 -6.22 -21.52 -10.84
N LYS A 246 -7.55 -21.45 -10.74
CA LYS A 246 -8.47 -21.45 -11.90
C LYS A 246 -8.23 -20.26 -12.83
N ALA A 247 -8.02 -19.06 -12.28
CA ALA A 247 -7.80 -17.86 -13.09
C ALA A 247 -6.42 -17.87 -13.76
N GLU A 248 -5.38 -18.45 -13.15
CA GLU A 248 -4.10 -18.64 -13.84
C GLU A 248 -4.20 -19.67 -14.98
N LEU A 249 -4.99 -20.74 -14.79
CA LEU A 249 -5.27 -21.69 -15.87
C LEU A 249 -6.03 -21.05 -17.03
N SER A 250 -6.96 -20.13 -16.76
CA SER A 250 -7.77 -19.50 -17.81
C SER A 250 -6.94 -18.57 -18.70
N ARG A 251 -5.91 -17.90 -18.16
CA ARG A 251 -4.97 -17.07 -18.95
C ARG A 251 -4.28 -17.85 -20.07
N ARG A 252 -4.08 -19.16 -19.91
CA ARG A 252 -3.46 -20.02 -20.93
C ARG A 252 -4.22 -20.02 -22.24
N ASN A 253 -5.56 -20.03 -22.15
CA ASN A 253 -6.45 -20.09 -23.30
C ASN A 253 -6.30 -18.83 -24.19
N ASN A 254 -5.68 -17.77 -23.67
CA ASN A 254 -5.48 -16.50 -24.36
C ASN A 254 -4.03 -16.27 -24.86
N GLY A 255 -3.14 -17.28 -24.83
CA GLY A 255 -1.83 -17.12 -25.50
C GLY A 255 -0.63 -17.94 -25.00
N CYS A 256 -0.78 -19.17 -24.49
CA CYS A 256 0.36 -19.99 -24.02
C CYS A 256 1.29 -19.25 -23.04
N PHE A 257 0.72 -18.42 -22.17
CA PHE A 257 1.47 -17.66 -21.17
C PHE A 257 1.78 -18.56 -19.97
N HIS A 258 2.94 -19.20 -19.99
CA HIS A 258 3.39 -20.09 -18.92
C HIS A 258 4.17 -19.36 -17.84
N ARG A 259 3.85 -19.64 -16.57
CA ARG A 259 4.53 -19.01 -15.43
C ARG A 259 4.66 -19.94 -14.22
N GLU A 260 5.55 -19.55 -13.33
CA GLU A 260 5.61 -20.07 -11.97
C GLU A 260 4.89 -19.09 -11.04
N ILE A 261 3.87 -19.56 -10.33
CA ILE A 261 3.20 -18.83 -9.26
C ILE A 261 3.64 -19.36 -7.91
N PHE A 262 3.87 -18.44 -6.98
CA PHE A 262 4.32 -18.72 -5.63
C PHE A 262 3.23 -18.29 -4.66
N ILE A 263 2.76 -19.22 -3.84
CA ILE A 263 1.79 -18.96 -2.77
C ILE A 263 2.49 -19.27 -1.44
N ARG A 264 2.69 -18.25 -0.61
CA ARG A 264 3.08 -18.41 0.78
C ARG A 264 1.82 -18.40 1.64
N ILE A 265 1.73 -19.37 2.53
CA ILE A 265 0.58 -19.53 3.41
C ILE A 265 1.06 -19.42 4.84
N GLU A 266 0.41 -18.56 5.60
CA GLU A 266 0.44 -18.57 7.05
C GLU A 266 -0.91 -19.10 7.55
N TYR A 267 -0.87 -20.12 8.40
CA TYR A 267 -2.06 -20.82 8.89
C TYR A 267 -2.08 -20.86 10.42
N GLY A 268 -3.29 -20.76 10.98
CA GLY A 268 -3.45 -20.68 12.44
C GLY A 268 -3.25 -22.00 13.19
N THR A 269 -3.48 -23.16 12.55
CA THR A 269 -3.43 -24.47 13.21
C THR A 269 -2.94 -25.60 12.29
N ASP A 270 -2.37 -26.66 12.88
CA ASP A 270 -1.97 -27.87 12.15
C ASP A 270 -3.13 -28.56 11.42
N GLU A 271 -4.36 -28.45 11.94
CA GLU A 271 -5.56 -28.98 11.29
C GLU A 271 -5.79 -28.34 9.91
N ILE A 272 -5.59 -27.02 9.80
CA ILE A 272 -5.70 -26.29 8.54
C ILE A 272 -4.60 -26.77 7.57
N LEU A 273 -3.37 -26.93 8.06
CA LEU A 273 -2.27 -27.47 7.26
C LEU A 273 -2.60 -28.86 6.70
N PHE A 274 -3.05 -29.80 7.53
CA PHE A 274 -3.40 -31.15 7.07
C PHE A 274 -4.55 -31.13 6.05
N ALA A 275 -5.55 -30.26 6.25
CA ALA A 275 -6.64 -30.09 5.30
C ALA A 275 -6.16 -29.54 3.95
N LEU A 276 -5.25 -28.56 3.96
CA LEU A 276 -4.61 -28.01 2.76
C LEU A 276 -3.78 -29.05 2.03
N ILE A 277 -2.93 -29.80 2.74
CA ILE A 277 -2.13 -30.87 2.14
C ILE A 277 -3.06 -31.89 1.48
N ARG A 278 -4.07 -32.41 2.20
CA ARG A 278 -5.04 -33.35 1.61
C ARG A 278 -5.71 -32.78 0.36
N TYR A 279 -6.05 -31.49 0.39
CA TYR A 279 -6.63 -30.81 -0.76
C TYR A 279 -5.67 -30.72 -1.95
N PHE A 280 -4.42 -30.30 -1.75
CA PHE A 280 -3.44 -30.16 -2.83
C PHE A 280 -3.07 -31.48 -3.50
N TYR A 281 -3.11 -32.58 -2.75
CA TYR A 281 -2.88 -33.94 -3.28
C TYR A 281 -4.17 -34.63 -3.76
N SER A 282 -5.32 -33.94 -3.74
CA SER A 282 -6.58 -34.48 -4.27
C SER A 282 -6.75 -34.19 -5.76
N GLU A 283 -7.61 -34.97 -6.42
CA GLU A 283 -8.02 -34.75 -7.82
C GLU A 283 -8.77 -33.42 -8.04
N GLN A 284 -9.21 -32.75 -6.97
CA GLN A 284 -9.89 -31.45 -7.07
C GLN A 284 -8.90 -30.32 -7.41
N PHE A 285 -7.62 -30.48 -7.04
CA PHE A 285 -6.62 -29.45 -7.30
C PHE A 285 -6.02 -29.64 -8.71
N PRO A 286 -6.04 -28.61 -9.57
CA PRO A 286 -5.79 -28.80 -11.01
C PRO A 286 -4.31 -28.94 -11.39
N TYR A 287 -3.41 -28.84 -10.42
CA TYR A 287 -1.98 -29.09 -10.63
C TYR A 287 -1.66 -30.50 -10.15
N LYS A 288 -0.88 -31.24 -10.95
CA LYS A 288 -0.43 -32.57 -10.57
C LYS A 288 0.86 -32.46 -9.77
N SER A 289 0.86 -33.06 -8.59
CA SER A 289 2.00 -33.02 -7.68
C SER A 289 3.24 -33.66 -8.30
N ARG A 290 4.41 -33.08 -7.99
CA ARG A 290 5.67 -33.84 -7.98
C ARG A 290 6.05 -34.03 -6.51
N TYR A 291 6.60 -35.19 -6.18
CA TYR A 291 7.17 -35.44 -4.86
C TYR A 291 8.18 -34.33 -4.53
N VAL A 292 7.92 -33.57 -3.48
CA VAL A 292 8.83 -32.55 -2.93
C VAL A 292 9.36 -33.08 -1.61
N GLN A 293 10.67 -32.92 -1.38
CA GLN A 293 11.26 -33.26 -0.09
C GLN A 293 10.64 -32.39 1.03
N PRO A 294 10.39 -32.96 2.23
CA PRO A 294 9.86 -32.21 3.37
C PRO A 294 10.77 -31.03 3.72
N GLY A 295 10.19 -29.82 3.84
CA GLY A 295 10.91 -28.58 4.13
C GLY A 295 10.02 -27.35 3.94
N VAL A 296 10.58 -26.24 3.46
CA VAL A 296 9.89 -24.93 3.26
C VAL A 296 8.74 -25.00 2.23
N ILE A 297 8.85 -25.86 1.22
CA ILE A 297 7.83 -26.03 0.17
C ILE A 297 6.90 -27.17 0.56
N LEU A 298 5.64 -26.83 0.82
CA LEU A 298 4.57 -27.79 1.16
C LEU A 298 4.10 -28.58 -0.07
N TYR A 299 4.09 -27.92 -1.23
CA TYR A 299 3.57 -28.51 -2.46
C TYR A 299 4.19 -27.85 -3.69
N LYS A 300 4.56 -28.67 -4.69
CA LYS A 300 4.92 -28.19 -6.02
C LYS A 300 4.17 -29.00 -7.08
N GLY A 301 3.33 -28.32 -7.84
CA GLY A 301 2.50 -28.93 -8.86
C GLY A 301 2.81 -28.38 -10.25
N LYS A 302 2.60 -29.23 -11.26
CA LYS A 302 2.67 -28.83 -12.66
C LYS A 302 1.37 -29.13 -13.37
N SER A 303 1.03 -28.31 -14.35
CA SER A 303 -0.12 -28.55 -15.21
C SER A 303 0.27 -28.26 -16.66
N LYS A 304 0.14 -29.30 -17.50
CA LYS A 304 0.57 -29.25 -18.90
C LYS A 304 -0.42 -28.42 -19.70
N CYS A 305 0.09 -27.49 -20.51
CA CYS A 305 -0.68 -26.74 -21.47
C CYS A 305 -1.15 -27.68 -22.59
N PRO A 306 -2.45 -27.74 -22.88
CA PRO A 306 -2.96 -28.56 -23.98
C PRO A 306 -2.58 -27.99 -25.36
N VAL A 307 -2.24 -26.70 -25.44
CA VAL A 307 -1.97 -26.00 -26.71
C VAL A 307 -0.53 -26.19 -27.17
N CYS A 308 0.46 -25.87 -26.33
CA CYS A 308 1.88 -25.93 -26.69
C CYS A 308 2.67 -27.05 -25.98
N GLY A 309 2.07 -27.72 -25.00
CA GLY A 309 2.73 -28.78 -24.23
C GLY A 309 3.66 -28.33 -23.11
N GLU A 310 3.91 -27.02 -22.96
CA GLU A 310 4.66 -26.44 -21.83
C GLU A 310 3.91 -26.59 -20.50
N PHE A 311 4.55 -26.23 -19.38
CA PHE A 311 3.98 -26.38 -18.05
C PHE A 311 3.88 -25.06 -17.30
N ASP A 312 2.74 -24.81 -16.66
CA ASP A 312 2.70 -23.90 -15.53
C ASP A 312 3.03 -24.63 -14.25
N ILE A 313 3.59 -23.86 -13.33
CA ILE A 313 4.07 -24.36 -12.05
C ILE A 313 3.40 -23.56 -10.95
N ILE A 314 2.88 -24.27 -9.95
CA ILE A 314 2.48 -23.67 -8.67
C ILE A 314 3.39 -24.22 -7.59
N ALA A 315 3.99 -23.32 -6.82
CA ALA A 315 4.75 -23.64 -5.62
C ALA A 315 4.02 -23.05 -4.41
N ILE A 316 3.74 -23.89 -3.43
CA ILE A 316 3.08 -23.51 -2.18
C ILE A 316 4.07 -23.76 -1.05
N ALA A 317 4.35 -22.72 -0.27
CA ALA A 317 5.31 -22.75 0.83
C ALA A 317 4.63 -22.34 2.13
N ASN A 318 5.13 -22.89 3.24
CA ASN A 318 4.85 -22.32 4.55
C ASN A 318 5.69 -21.05 4.72
N TYR A 319 5.15 -20.06 5.42
CA TYR A 319 5.93 -18.88 5.80
C TYR A 319 6.90 -19.17 6.95
#